data_AF-A0A0Q8FUM1-F1
#
_entry.id   AF-A0A0Q8FUM1-F1
#
_cell.length_a   1.000
_cell.length_b   1.000
_cell.length_c   1.000
_cell.angle_alpha   90.00
_cell.angle_beta   90.00
_cell.angle_gamma   90.00
#
_symmetry.space_group_name_H-M   'P 1'
#
loop_
_entity.id
_entity.type
_entity.pdbx_description
1 polymer ?
#
loop_
_entity_poly.entity_id
_entity_poly.type
_entity_poly.pdbx_seq_one_letter_code
_entity_poly.pdbx_strand_id
1 'polypeptide(L)'
;MTPRAIPYLLIALRVAAGLLILALALLVGSPARWSCAALLAVGVLSDIFDGVIARRLGSVTDRLRIFDSRADVVFWLCATAAVLILHPRLVATLWPAVLVLGVMELTAHAVSFARFRREASPHHLLSKLFGLALWALLTQLLITGTGGLVLAVAFAMGVASQLEALAIMLILPDWRCDIRGVRQALALRRAASAA
;
A
#
# COMPACT_ATOMS: atom_id res chain seq x y z
N MET A 1 -7.06 18.28 -23.09
CA MET A 1 -6.11 17.46 -22.30
C MET A 1 -5.72 16.26 -23.15
N THR A 2 -4.44 15.90 -23.25
CA THR A 2 -4.05 14.67 -23.94
C THR A 2 -4.56 13.47 -23.14
N PRO A 3 -5.06 12.39 -23.78
CA PRO A 3 -5.57 11.21 -23.06
C PRO A 3 -4.51 10.60 -22.12
N ARG A 4 -3.22 10.81 -22.43
CA ARG A 4 -2.08 10.41 -21.59
C ARG A 4 -1.98 11.14 -20.24
N ALA A 5 -2.72 12.22 -20.02
CA ALA A 5 -2.74 12.97 -18.76
C ALA A 5 -3.76 12.43 -17.75
N ILE A 6 -4.67 11.54 -18.16
CA ILE A 6 -5.72 10.99 -17.29
C ILE A 6 -5.14 10.27 -16.05
N PRO A 7 -4.09 9.43 -16.16
CA PRO A 7 -3.49 8.81 -14.98
C PRO A 7 -2.96 9.82 -13.96
N TYR A 8 -2.32 10.90 -14.42
CA TYR A 8 -1.84 11.97 -13.53
C TYR A 8 -2.98 12.67 -12.79
N LEU A 9 -4.14 12.84 -13.44
CA LEU A 9 -5.32 13.42 -12.79
C LEU A 9 -5.87 12.51 -11.69
N LEU A 10 -5.85 11.20 -11.89
CA LEU A 10 -6.29 10.22 -10.88
C LEU A 10 -5.33 10.18 -9.68
N ILE A 11 -4.03 10.27 -9.93
CA ILE A 11 -3.02 10.41 -8.86
C ILE A 11 -3.26 11.70 -8.07
N ALA A 12 -3.50 12.83 -8.76
CA ALA A 12 -3.82 14.10 -8.11
C ALA A 12 -5.13 14.03 -7.30
N LEU A 13 -6.16 13.36 -7.83
CA LEU A 13 -7.41 13.09 -7.12
C LEU A 13 -7.15 12.30 -5.83
N ARG A 14 -6.26 11.29 -5.87
CA ARG A 14 -5.89 10.50 -4.69
C ARG A 14 -5.27 11.37 -3.60
N VAL A 15 -4.31 12.21 -3.96
CA VAL A 15 -3.68 13.15 -3.01
C VAL A 15 -4.72 14.10 -2.43
N ALA A 16 -5.57 14.68 -3.28
CA ALA A 16 -6.64 15.57 -2.85
C ALA A 16 -7.63 14.87 -1.90
N ALA A 17 -8.00 13.62 -2.18
CA ALA A 17 -8.86 12.81 -1.32
C ALA A 17 -8.19 12.58 0.04
N GLY A 18 -6.90 12.23 0.08
CA GLY A 18 -6.14 12.07 1.32
C GLY A 18 -6.12 13.34 2.16
N LEU A 19 -5.75 14.48 1.55
CA LEU A 19 -5.73 15.77 2.24
C LEU A 19 -7.12 16.19 2.73
N LEU A 20 -8.18 15.92 1.96
CA LEU A 20 -9.55 16.22 2.34
C LEU A 20 -10.03 15.33 3.49
N ILE A 21 -9.68 14.04 3.51
CA ILE A 21 -9.94 13.14 4.65
C ILE A 21 -9.31 13.71 5.92
N LEU A 22 -8.05 14.13 5.84
CA LEU A 22 -7.34 14.72 6.98
C LEU A 22 -7.98 16.04 7.43
N ALA A 23 -8.31 16.93 6.49
CA ALA A 23 -8.98 18.20 6.77
C ALA A 23 -10.34 17.98 7.43
N LEU A 24 -11.15 17.05 6.93
CA LEU A 24 -12.44 16.70 7.53
C LEU A 24 -12.28 16.16 8.96
N ALA A 25 -11.29 15.30 9.18
CA ALA A 25 -11.01 14.78 10.52
C ALA A 25 -10.61 15.90 11.51
N LEU A 26 -9.83 16.88 11.07
CA LEU A 26 -9.37 18.01 11.90
C LEU A 26 -10.46 19.07 12.14
N LEU A 27 -11.21 19.43 11.09
CA LEU A 27 -12.13 20.59 11.12
C LEU A 27 -13.56 20.21 11.52
N VAL A 28 -14.00 19.00 11.19
CA VAL A 28 -15.38 18.54 11.43
C VAL A 28 -15.42 17.48 12.53
N GLY A 29 -14.41 16.63 12.62
CA GLY A 29 -14.32 15.58 13.65
C GLY A 29 -15.26 14.40 13.40
N SER A 30 -15.76 13.79 14.46
CA SER A 30 -16.52 12.52 14.42
C SER A 30 -17.68 12.48 13.40
N PRO A 31 -18.48 13.55 13.20
CA PRO A 31 -19.54 13.56 12.18
C PRO A 31 -19.06 13.27 10.76
N ALA A 32 -17.80 13.59 10.42
CA ALA A 32 -17.26 13.39 9.09
C ALA A 32 -16.83 11.94 8.78
N ARG A 33 -16.89 11.02 9.75
CA ARG A 33 -16.40 9.63 9.59
C ARG A 33 -16.87 8.91 8.32
N TRP A 34 -18.14 9.09 7.94
CA TRP A 34 -18.71 8.48 6.73
C TRP A 34 -18.20 9.15 5.46
N SER A 35 -18.02 10.47 5.48
CA SER A 35 -17.41 11.22 4.36
C SER A 35 -15.95 10.83 4.17
N CYS A 36 -15.20 10.66 5.27
CA CYS A 36 -13.82 10.16 5.23
C CYS A 36 -13.75 8.75 4.64
N ALA A 37 -14.66 7.85 5.04
CA ALA A 37 -14.72 6.50 4.50
C ALA A 37 -15.08 6.47 2.99
N ALA A 38 -15.99 7.34 2.56
CA ALA A 38 -16.34 7.48 1.14
C ALA A 38 -15.15 8.01 0.31
N LEU A 39 -14.45 9.04 0.81
CA LEU A 39 -13.24 9.57 0.16
C LEU A 39 -12.10 8.54 0.13
N LEU A 40 -11.96 7.73 1.18
CA LEU A 40 -11.01 6.62 1.22
C LEU A 40 -11.30 5.63 0.09
N ALA A 41 -12.58 5.25 -0.10
CA ALA A 41 -12.99 4.39 -1.21
C ALA A 41 -12.67 5.03 -2.58
N VAL A 42 -12.94 6.33 -2.75
CA VAL A 42 -12.60 7.06 -3.99
C VAL A 42 -11.09 7.02 -4.26
N GLY A 43 -10.27 7.27 -3.24
CA GLY A 43 -8.81 7.23 -3.38
C GLY A 43 -8.28 5.84 -3.75
N VAL A 44 -8.76 4.79 -3.09
CA VAL A 44 -8.37 3.40 -3.42
C VAL A 44 -8.82 2.99 -4.82
N LEU A 45 -10.04 3.36 -5.22
CA LEU A 45 -10.51 3.10 -6.59
C LEU A 45 -9.68 3.87 -7.62
N SER A 46 -9.26 5.10 -7.32
CA SER A 46 -8.41 5.88 -8.22
C SER A 46 -7.05 5.22 -8.50
N ASP A 47 -6.47 4.52 -7.51
CA ASP A 47 -5.25 3.70 -7.63
C ASP A 47 -5.43 2.45 -8.49
N ILE A 48 -6.58 1.79 -8.35
CA ILE A 48 -6.85 0.63 -9.20
C ILE A 48 -7.02 1.08 -10.67
N PHE A 49 -7.71 2.21 -10.88
CA PHE A 49 -8.05 2.67 -12.23
C PHE A 49 -6.90 3.36 -12.97
N ASP A 50 -6.02 4.10 -12.30
CA ASP A 50 -4.94 4.82 -12.98
C ASP A 50 -3.94 3.85 -13.64
N GLY A 51 -3.60 2.75 -12.98
CA GLY A 51 -2.73 1.72 -13.50
C GLY A 51 -3.38 0.97 -14.67
N VAL A 52 -4.69 0.72 -14.60
CA VAL A 52 -5.46 0.11 -15.71
C VAL A 52 -5.48 1.05 -16.92
N ILE A 53 -5.77 2.33 -16.71
CA ILE A 53 -5.86 3.34 -17.76
C ILE A 53 -4.48 3.61 -18.37
N ALA A 54 -3.43 3.74 -17.56
CA ALA A 54 -2.06 3.96 -18.02
C ALA A 54 -1.58 2.83 -18.95
N ARG A 55 -1.91 1.57 -18.63
CA ARG A 55 -1.61 0.41 -19.49
C ARG A 55 -2.39 0.43 -20.79
N ARG A 56 -3.70 0.74 -20.75
CA ARG A 56 -4.55 0.81 -21.95
C ARG A 56 -4.13 1.93 -22.89
N LEU A 57 -3.66 3.06 -22.35
CA LEU A 57 -3.26 4.23 -23.13
C LEU A 57 -1.76 4.25 -23.47
N GLY A 58 -1.01 3.18 -23.16
CA GLY A 58 0.43 3.11 -23.43
C GLY A 58 1.23 4.26 -22.80
N SER A 59 0.79 4.76 -21.64
CA SER A 59 1.34 5.96 -20.98
C SER A 59 2.18 5.63 -19.74
N VAL A 60 2.57 4.36 -19.59
CA VAL A 60 3.41 3.90 -18.47
C VAL A 60 4.80 4.50 -18.62
N THR A 61 5.16 5.40 -17.70
CA THR A 61 6.47 6.05 -17.65
C THR A 61 7.04 5.96 -16.24
N ASP A 62 8.37 6.00 -16.09
CA ASP A 62 9.01 5.95 -14.76
C ASP A 62 8.62 7.14 -13.89
N ARG A 63 8.44 8.32 -14.50
CA ARG A 63 7.93 9.51 -13.79
C ARG A 63 6.55 9.26 -13.21
N LEU A 64 5.63 8.70 -14.00
CA LEU A 64 4.27 8.38 -13.52
C LEU A 64 4.33 7.42 -12.32
N ARG A 65 5.16 6.38 -12.40
CA ARG A 65 5.33 5.40 -11.31
C ARG A 65 5.88 6.02 -10.02
N ILE A 66 6.83 6.95 -10.12
CA ILE A 66 7.36 7.67 -8.95
C ILE A 66 6.28 8.55 -8.32
N PHE A 67 5.49 9.25 -9.15
CA PHE A 67 4.39 10.09 -8.66
C PHE A 67 3.30 9.26 -7.99
N ASP A 68 2.93 8.14 -8.59
CA ASP A 68 1.95 7.19 -8.08
C ASP A 68 2.35 6.65 -6.69
N SER A 69 3.55 6.10 -6.57
CA SER A 69 4.09 5.59 -5.30
C SER A 69 4.14 6.65 -4.19
N ARG A 70 4.52 7.90 -4.52
CA ARG A 70 4.51 9.01 -3.54
C ARG A 70 3.10 9.43 -3.14
N ALA A 71 2.18 9.47 -4.10
CA ALA A 71 0.79 9.81 -3.84
C ALA A 71 0.12 8.77 -2.94
N ASP A 72 0.41 7.49 -3.12
CA ASP A 72 -0.05 6.42 -2.24
C ASP A 72 0.42 6.62 -0.80
N VAL A 73 1.72 6.87 -0.60
CA VAL A 73 2.27 7.11 0.74
C VAL A 73 1.55 8.28 1.41
N VAL A 74 1.39 9.40 0.71
CA VAL A 74 0.69 10.58 1.25
C VAL A 74 -0.77 10.24 1.57
N PHE A 75 -1.47 9.54 0.68
CA PHE A 75 -2.86 9.17 0.84
C PHE A 75 -3.09 8.27 2.06
N TRP A 76 -2.34 7.17 2.15
CA TRP A 76 -2.44 6.22 3.27
C TRP A 76 -2.05 6.85 4.60
N LEU A 77 -1.04 7.72 4.62
CA LEU A 77 -0.66 8.47 5.83
C LEU A 77 -1.78 9.42 6.27
N CYS A 78 -2.39 10.15 5.34
CA CYS A 78 -3.50 11.05 5.66
C CYS A 78 -4.71 10.27 6.20
N ALA A 79 -5.08 9.15 5.58
CA ALA A 79 -6.18 8.30 6.03
C ALA A 79 -5.90 7.69 7.42
N THR A 80 -4.66 7.24 7.66
CA THR A 80 -4.25 6.71 8.96
C THR A 80 -4.26 7.79 10.03
N ALA A 81 -3.74 8.98 9.74
CA ALA A 81 -3.78 10.12 10.65
C ALA A 81 -5.22 10.51 11.00
N ALA A 82 -6.12 10.54 10.01
CA ALA A 82 -7.54 10.80 10.24
C ALA A 82 -8.18 9.77 11.19
N VAL A 83 -7.86 8.48 11.06
CA VAL A 83 -8.31 7.46 12.03
C VAL A 83 -7.84 7.79 13.44
N LEU A 84 -6.57 8.13 13.62
CA LEU A 84 -6.01 8.42 14.95
C LEU A 84 -6.55 9.73 15.56
N ILE A 85 -6.86 10.73 14.72
CA ILE A 85 -7.49 11.98 15.14
C ILE A 85 -8.93 11.73 15.59
N LEU A 86 -9.71 10.96 14.80
CA LEU A 86 -11.10 10.67 15.10
C LEU A 86 -11.28 9.70 16.28
N HIS A 87 -10.32 8.77 16.45
CA HIS A 87 -10.39 7.70 17.44
C HIS A 87 -9.04 7.50 18.17
N PRO A 88 -8.59 8.44 19.02
CA PRO A 88 -7.26 8.38 19.64
C PRO A 88 -6.99 7.13 20.48
N ARG A 89 -8.06 6.53 21.03
CA ARG A 89 -7.97 5.28 21.82
C ARG A 89 -7.43 4.10 21.01
N LEU A 90 -7.55 4.14 19.67
CA LEU A 90 -7.04 3.09 18.79
C LEU A 90 -5.51 3.01 18.77
N VAL A 91 -4.78 4.05 19.19
CA VAL A 91 -3.31 4.01 19.24
C VAL A 91 -2.82 2.79 20.04
N ALA A 92 -3.39 2.56 21.22
CA ALA A 92 -3.04 1.43 22.08
C ALA A 92 -3.28 0.06 21.41
N THR A 93 -4.29 -0.02 20.55
CA THR A 93 -4.68 -1.25 19.83
C THR A 93 -3.83 -1.48 18.59
N LEU A 94 -3.48 -0.41 17.86
CA LEU A 94 -2.81 -0.49 16.57
C LEU A 94 -1.28 -0.53 16.69
N TRP A 95 -0.69 0.11 17.71
CA TRP A 95 0.78 0.22 17.80
C TRP A 95 1.53 -1.12 17.80
N PRO A 96 1.06 -2.23 18.41
CA PRO A 96 1.81 -3.49 18.37
C PRO A 96 1.86 -4.05 16.95
N ALA A 97 0.74 -4.00 16.24
CA ALA A 97 0.65 -4.45 14.85
C ALA A 97 1.51 -3.58 13.93
N VAL A 98 1.45 -2.26 14.10
CA VAL A 98 2.28 -1.30 13.35
C VAL A 98 3.77 -1.53 13.62
N LEU A 99 4.16 -1.76 14.88
CA LEU A 99 5.55 -2.02 15.23
C LEU A 99 6.05 -3.31 14.57
N VAL A 100 5.29 -4.41 14.66
CA VAL A 100 5.68 -5.68 14.04
C VAL A 100 5.84 -5.52 12.52
N LEU A 101 4.83 -4.96 11.83
CA LEU A 101 4.89 -4.77 10.39
C LEU A 101 6.02 -3.80 10.00
N GLY A 102 6.24 -2.73 10.77
CA GLY A 102 7.32 -1.78 10.56
C GLY A 102 8.70 -2.41 10.70
N VAL A 103 8.93 -3.23 11.73
CA VAL A 103 10.19 -3.98 11.89
C VAL A 103 10.40 -4.95 10.73
N MET A 104 9.35 -5.64 10.29
CA MET A 104 9.43 -6.53 9.13
C MET A 104 9.79 -5.78 7.84
N GLU A 105 9.17 -4.62 7.61
CA GLU A 105 9.46 -3.77 6.44
C GLU A 105 10.90 -3.25 6.46
N LEU A 106 11.36 -2.74 7.62
CA LEU A 106 12.75 -2.30 7.78
C LEU A 106 13.74 -3.45 7.55
N THR A 107 13.42 -4.65 8.04
CA THR A 107 14.23 -5.85 7.81
C THR A 107 14.26 -6.20 6.34
N ALA A 108 13.12 -6.16 5.65
CA ALA A 108 13.01 -6.40 4.22
C ALA A 108 13.88 -5.43 3.41
N HIS A 109 13.80 -4.12 3.71
CA HIS A 109 14.65 -3.11 3.07
C HIS A 109 16.14 -3.32 3.37
N ALA A 110 16.51 -3.63 4.62
CA ALA A 110 17.89 -3.91 4.99
C ALA A 110 18.46 -5.11 4.23
N VAL A 111 17.69 -6.20 4.09
CA VAL A 111 18.08 -7.39 3.32
C VAL A 111 18.22 -7.04 1.84
N SER A 112 17.28 -6.27 1.28
CA SER A 112 17.36 -5.83 -0.11
C SER A 112 18.62 -5.00 -0.37
N PHE A 113 18.91 -4.04 0.51
CA PHE A 113 20.07 -3.17 0.35
C PHE A 113 21.38 -3.95 0.52
N ALA A 114 21.46 -4.85 1.50
CA ALA A 114 22.64 -5.68 1.74
C ALA A 114 22.95 -6.61 0.55
N ARG A 115 21.91 -7.18 -0.08
CA ARG A 115 22.09 -8.12 -1.20
C ARG A 115 22.24 -7.45 -2.55
N PHE A 116 21.46 -6.42 -2.82
CA PHE A 116 21.29 -5.87 -4.17
C PHE A 116 21.74 -4.41 -4.30
N ARG A 117 22.11 -3.75 -3.19
CA ARG A 117 22.41 -2.31 -3.12
C ARG A 117 21.30 -1.42 -3.68
N ARG A 118 20.07 -1.93 -3.72
CA ARG A 118 18.86 -1.29 -4.25
C ARG A 118 17.67 -1.69 -3.40
N GLU A 119 16.65 -0.84 -3.36
CA GLU A 119 15.36 -1.19 -2.78
C GLU A 119 14.65 -2.20 -3.70
N ALA A 120 14.11 -3.26 -3.11
CA ALA A 120 13.31 -4.24 -3.81
C ALA A 120 11.85 -3.95 -3.52
N SER A 121 11.07 -3.81 -4.60
CA SER A 121 9.61 -3.72 -4.54
C SER A 121 9.02 -4.95 -5.23
N PRO A 122 8.99 -6.12 -4.57
CA PRO A 122 8.31 -7.27 -5.11
C PRO A 122 6.79 -7.00 -5.10
N HIS A 123 6.21 -6.65 -6.25
CA HIS A 123 4.75 -6.56 -6.42
C HIS A 123 4.13 -7.96 -6.55
N HIS A 124 4.10 -8.71 -5.45
CA HIS A 124 3.51 -10.05 -5.39
C HIS A 124 1.98 -10.02 -5.14
N LEU A 125 1.30 -11.15 -5.32
CA LEU A 125 -0.16 -11.20 -5.20
C LEU A 125 -0.63 -10.86 -3.78
N LEU A 126 0.10 -11.30 -2.76
CA LEU A 126 -0.29 -11.14 -1.37
C LEU A 126 -0.22 -9.67 -0.90
N SER A 127 0.68 -8.86 -1.44
CA SER A 127 0.73 -7.43 -1.15
C SER A 127 -0.49 -6.67 -1.71
N LYS A 128 -1.06 -7.11 -2.84
CA LYS A 128 -2.32 -6.57 -3.37
C LYS A 128 -3.51 -6.92 -2.48
N LEU A 129 -3.57 -8.18 -2.02
CA LEU A 129 -4.61 -8.62 -1.08
C LEU A 129 -4.50 -7.87 0.25
N PHE A 130 -3.27 -7.66 0.74
CA PHE A 130 -3.04 -6.85 1.92
C PHE A 130 -3.49 -5.39 1.74
N GLY A 131 -3.27 -4.77 0.58
CA GLY A 131 -3.80 -3.43 0.28
C GLY A 131 -5.32 -3.35 0.38
N LEU A 132 -6.05 -4.35 -0.13
CA LEU A 132 -7.51 -4.43 0.02
C LEU A 132 -7.93 -4.66 1.47
N ALA A 133 -7.19 -5.48 2.22
CA ALA A 133 -7.42 -5.69 3.64
C ALA A 133 -7.22 -4.41 4.45
N LEU A 134 -6.19 -3.63 4.10
CA LEU A 134 -5.89 -2.35 4.71
C LEU A 134 -7.00 -1.32 4.43
N TRP A 135 -7.53 -1.30 3.21
CA TRP A 135 -8.70 -0.48 2.87
C TRP A 135 -9.91 -0.85 3.73
N ALA A 136 -10.24 -2.14 3.83
CA ALA A 136 -11.33 -2.63 4.66
C ALA A 136 -11.12 -2.25 6.14
N LEU A 137 -9.90 -2.42 6.65
CA LEU A 137 -9.53 -2.05 8.01
C LEU A 137 -9.71 -0.55 8.26
N LEU A 138 -9.11 0.32 7.45
CA LEU A 138 -9.22 1.77 7.65
C LEU A 138 -10.67 2.25 7.54
N THR A 139 -11.45 1.67 6.62
CA THR A 139 -12.89 1.96 6.49
C THR A 139 -13.63 1.63 7.79
N GLN A 140 -13.38 0.44 8.35
CA GLN A 140 -13.98 0.03 9.62
C GLN A 140 -13.54 0.95 10.76
N LEU A 141 -12.22 1.20 10.89
CA LEU A 141 -11.68 2.06 11.95
C LEU A 141 -12.26 3.48 11.87
N LEU A 142 -12.41 4.07 10.68
CA LEU A 142 -13.03 5.38 10.51
C LEU A 142 -14.50 5.37 11.00
N ILE A 143 -15.29 4.41 10.57
CA ILE A 143 -16.74 4.37 10.84
C ILE A 143 -17.04 3.99 12.29
N THR A 144 -16.42 2.93 12.80
CA THR A 144 -16.78 2.31 14.08
C THR A 144 -15.82 2.64 15.22
N GLY A 145 -14.59 3.06 14.91
CA GLY A 145 -13.55 3.22 15.92
C GLY A 145 -13.08 1.90 16.53
N THR A 146 -13.32 0.77 15.87
CA THR A 146 -12.97 -0.58 16.37
C THR A 146 -12.30 -1.42 15.28
N GLY A 147 -11.29 -2.21 15.66
CA GLY A 147 -10.55 -3.08 14.73
C GLY A 147 -11.18 -4.47 14.56
N GLY A 148 -11.58 -5.12 15.66
CA GLY A 148 -12.25 -6.42 15.66
C GLY A 148 -11.54 -7.50 14.82
N LEU A 149 -12.33 -8.33 14.14
CA LEU A 149 -11.83 -9.39 13.25
C LEU A 149 -11.06 -8.82 12.05
N VAL A 150 -11.50 -7.69 11.49
CA VAL A 150 -10.85 -7.10 10.30
C VAL A 150 -9.42 -6.67 10.58
N LEU A 151 -9.14 -6.15 11.79
CA LEU A 151 -7.76 -5.87 12.22
C LEU A 151 -6.91 -7.13 12.28
N ALA A 152 -7.40 -8.22 12.89
CA ALA A 152 -6.68 -9.47 12.97
C ALA A 152 -6.38 -10.06 11.58
N VAL A 153 -7.37 -10.02 10.67
CA VAL A 153 -7.25 -10.49 9.29
C VAL A 153 -6.27 -9.63 8.48
N ALA A 154 -6.37 -8.30 8.57
CA ALA A 154 -5.44 -7.39 7.89
C ALA A 154 -4.01 -7.55 8.42
N PHE A 155 -3.84 -7.69 9.74
CA PHE A 155 -2.54 -7.93 10.35
C PHE A 155 -1.93 -9.26 9.91
N ALA A 156 -2.69 -10.35 9.94
CA ALA A 156 -2.23 -11.67 9.48
C ALA A 156 -1.83 -11.65 7.99
N MET A 157 -2.63 -10.99 7.14
CA MET A 157 -2.28 -10.79 5.73
C MET A 157 -1.03 -9.93 5.56
N GLY A 158 -0.87 -8.87 6.35
CA GLY A 158 0.33 -8.04 6.34
C GLY A 158 1.58 -8.85 6.67
N VAL A 159 1.56 -9.60 7.77
CA VAL A 159 2.68 -10.48 8.16
C VAL A 159 2.99 -11.49 7.06
N ALA A 160 1.97 -12.16 6.52
CA ALA A 160 2.16 -13.13 5.45
C ALA A 160 2.75 -12.48 4.19
N SER A 161 2.31 -11.25 3.85
CA SER A 161 2.84 -10.48 2.73
C SER A 161 4.33 -10.17 2.92
N GLN A 162 4.73 -9.69 4.09
CA GLN A 162 6.11 -9.36 4.41
C GLN A 162 7.03 -10.60 4.39
N LEU A 163 6.53 -11.74 4.87
CA LEU A 163 7.26 -13.01 4.79
C LEU A 163 7.46 -13.45 3.34
N GLU A 164 6.45 -13.29 2.48
CA GLU A 164 6.58 -13.61 1.06
C GLU A 164 7.60 -12.69 0.36
N ALA A 165 7.54 -11.38 0.61
CA ALA A 165 8.50 -10.42 0.09
C ALA A 165 9.94 -10.79 0.49
N LEU A 166 10.16 -11.10 1.77
CA LEU A 166 11.46 -11.54 2.28
C LEU A 166 11.92 -12.84 1.62
N ALA A 167 11.04 -13.84 1.50
CA ALA A 167 11.35 -15.10 0.85
C ALA A 167 11.75 -14.89 -0.63
N ILE A 168 11.03 -14.05 -1.38
CA ILE A 168 11.37 -13.71 -2.77
C ILE A 168 12.78 -13.10 -2.84
N MET A 169 13.08 -12.13 -1.97
CA MET A 169 14.40 -11.49 -1.93
C MET A 169 15.52 -12.46 -1.56
N LEU A 170 15.26 -13.45 -0.69
CA LEU A 170 16.22 -14.49 -0.33
C LEU A 170 16.44 -15.51 -1.46
N ILE A 171 15.44 -15.74 -2.30
CA ILE A 171 15.50 -16.72 -3.40
C ILE A 171 16.13 -16.13 -4.66
N LEU A 172 15.88 -14.85 -4.97
CA LEU A 172 16.37 -14.23 -6.21
C LEU A 172 17.91 -14.26 -6.31
N PRO A 173 18.47 -14.65 -7.47
CA PRO A 173 19.92 -14.56 -7.72
C PRO A 173 20.35 -13.10 -7.92
N ASP A 174 19.61 -12.34 -8.72
CA ASP A 174 19.86 -10.93 -9.04
C ASP A 174 18.61 -10.07 -8.78
N TRP A 175 18.83 -8.76 -8.65
CA TRP A 175 17.76 -7.79 -8.44
C TRP A 175 16.78 -7.77 -9.62
N ARG A 176 15.49 -7.96 -9.33
CA ARG A 176 14.39 -7.96 -10.30
C ARG A 176 13.16 -7.30 -9.68
N CYS A 177 12.46 -6.48 -10.46
CA CYS A 177 11.14 -5.96 -10.11
C CYS A 177 10.01 -6.90 -10.55
N ASP A 178 8.82 -6.73 -9.95
CA ASP A 178 7.56 -7.34 -10.40
C ASP A 178 7.52 -8.88 -10.41
N ILE A 179 8.13 -9.49 -9.38
CA ILE A 179 7.99 -10.94 -9.13
C ILE A 179 6.64 -11.21 -8.46
N ARG A 180 5.80 -12.01 -9.13
CA ARG A 180 4.40 -12.27 -8.73
C ARG A 180 4.26 -13.16 -7.49
N GLY A 181 5.31 -13.89 -7.12
CA GLY A 181 5.35 -14.75 -5.95
C GLY A 181 6.58 -15.65 -5.89
N VAL A 182 6.71 -16.40 -4.80
CA VAL A 182 7.87 -17.29 -4.51
C VAL A 182 8.11 -18.33 -5.62
N ARG A 183 7.06 -18.88 -6.23
CA ARG A 183 7.19 -19.89 -7.30
C ARG A 183 7.96 -19.35 -8.51
N GLN A 184 7.70 -18.10 -8.89
CA GLN A 184 8.42 -17.44 -9.99
C GLN A 184 9.88 -17.18 -9.62
N ALA A 185 10.14 -16.77 -8.37
CA ALA A 185 11.50 -16.56 -7.88
C ALA A 185 12.33 -17.86 -7.93
N LEU A 186 11.74 -19.00 -7.52
CA LEU A 186 12.40 -20.30 -7.57
C LEU A 186 12.73 -20.74 -9.00
N ALA A 187 11.82 -20.50 -9.95
CA ALA A 187 12.06 -20.81 -11.36
C ALA A 187 13.24 -20.00 -11.92
N LEU A 188 13.32 -18.70 -11.58
CA LEU A 188 14.43 -17.84 -11.99
C LEU A 188 15.77 -18.29 -11.39
N ARG A 189 15.79 -18.67 -10.11
CA ARG A 189 17.00 -19.19 -9.47
C ARG A 189 17.49 -20.48 -10.13
N ARG A 190 16.59 -21.42 -10.43
CA ARG A 190 16.93 -22.67 -11.13
C ARG A 190 17.52 -22.41 -12.51
N ALA A 191 16.94 -21.47 -13.26
CA ALA A 191 17.45 -21.09 -14.58
C ALA A 191 18.87 -20.49 -14.49
N ALA A 192 19.14 -19.66 -13.47
CA ALA A 192 20.45 -19.07 -13.25
C ALA A 192 21.51 -20.10 -12.80
N SER A 193 21.14 -21.12 -12.03
CA SER A 193 22.06 -22.20 -11.62
C SER A 193 22.35 -23.23 -12.71
N ALA A 194 21.57 -23.22 -13.81
CA ALA A 194 21.75 -24.11 -14.96
C ALA A 194 22.52 -23.45 -16.12
N ALA A 195 22.86 -22.17 -15.99
CA ALA A 195 23.64 -21.37 -16.94
C ALA A 195 25.07 -21.20 -16.44
#